data_AF-A0A1Q9CSV6-F1
#
_entry.id   AF-A0A1Q9CSV6-F1
#
_cell.length_a   1.000
_cell.length_b   1.000
_cell.length_c   1.000
_cell.angle_alpha   90.00
_cell.angle_beta   90.00
_cell.angle_gamma   90.00
#
_symmetry.space_group_name_H-M   'P 1'
#
loop_
_entity.id
_entity.type
_entity.pdbx_description
1 polymer ?
#
loop_
_entity_poly.entity_id
_entity_poly.type
_entity_poly.pdbx_seq_one_letter_code
_entity_poly.pdbx_strand_id
1 'polypeptide(L)'
;MAMPRRPWRRVLAGAALLALAGSAFVSTSPAVGRTSELRTSRRVLAEADLSPEQQELVERFLSTQVTDEEAKRKEKPFPFSEEELIRRAKIYLALNQDDAKYIEQFKSFNFREAFPDAVNEWHHFRVDPFEPNRVWFTTRGHGKNTGLAPPLITEPTGKVFENPPQACSLRFNEAGEVTQYTIGYVMDRRVGNTGGVGGLMGILYAVGKPFPYPEGQPYQPSWQRTLVNTVVEFLQQFSK
;
A
#
# COMPACT_ATOMS: atom_id res chain seq x y z
N MET A 1 -37.90 -26.88 -21.86
CA MET A 1 -37.66 -25.42 -22.02
C MET A 1 -36.15 -25.23 -22.11
N ALA A 2 -35.63 -25.25 -23.35
CA ALA A 2 -34.20 -25.31 -23.64
C ALA A 2 -33.65 -23.89 -23.85
N MET A 3 -32.64 -23.49 -23.09
CA MET A 3 -31.94 -22.23 -23.33
C MET A 3 -30.87 -22.41 -24.42
N PRO A 4 -30.83 -21.56 -25.46
CA PRO A 4 -29.83 -21.64 -26.50
C PRO A 4 -28.51 -21.01 -26.06
N ARG A 5 -27.43 -21.76 -26.28
CA ARG A 5 -26.04 -21.29 -26.26
C ARG A 5 -25.84 -20.25 -27.37
N ARG A 6 -25.23 -19.10 -27.07
CA ARG A 6 -24.70 -18.17 -28.09
C ARG A 6 -23.18 -18.35 -28.27
N PRO A 7 -22.68 -18.35 -29.52
CA PRO A 7 -21.31 -18.74 -29.85
C PRO A 7 -20.35 -17.55 -29.93
N TRP A 8 -19.07 -17.86 -29.75
CA TRP A 8 -17.92 -17.02 -30.09
C TRP A 8 -17.82 -16.80 -31.60
N ARG A 9 -17.55 -15.56 -32.03
CA ARG A 9 -16.83 -15.27 -33.29
C ARG A 9 -15.81 -14.15 -33.08
N ARG A 10 -14.57 -14.51 -33.39
CA ARG A 10 -13.40 -13.63 -33.66
C ARG A 10 -13.72 -12.75 -34.90
N VAL A 11 -13.09 -11.60 -35.14
CA VAL A 11 -11.85 -11.47 -35.94
C VAL A 11 -11.66 -9.98 -36.35
N LEU A 12 -10.41 -9.46 -36.18
CA LEU A 12 -9.71 -8.34 -36.90
C LEU A 12 -10.31 -6.92 -36.87
N ALA A 13 -9.59 -5.83 -37.14
CA ALA A 13 -8.20 -5.38 -37.11
C ALA A 13 -8.29 -3.87 -37.38
N GLY A 14 -7.48 -3.04 -36.69
CA GLY A 14 -7.49 -1.59 -36.92
C GLY A 14 -6.34 -0.89 -36.20
N ALA A 15 -5.14 -1.00 -36.76
CA ALA A 15 -4.09 0.02 -36.65
C ALA A 15 -4.50 1.23 -37.52
N ALA A 16 -4.10 2.49 -37.34
CA ALA A 16 -3.07 3.17 -36.57
C ALA A 16 -3.37 4.69 -36.55
N LEU A 17 -2.59 5.42 -35.75
CA LEU A 17 -2.09 6.81 -35.89
C LEU A 17 -2.38 7.71 -34.67
N LEU A 18 -1.45 7.69 -33.72
CA LEU A 18 -1.23 8.79 -32.78
C LEU A 18 0.10 9.45 -33.18
N ALA A 19 -0.02 10.67 -33.69
CA ALA A 19 1.12 11.51 -34.07
C ALA A 19 1.87 11.95 -32.80
N LEU A 20 3.15 11.59 -32.72
CA LEU A 20 4.10 12.13 -31.76
C LEU A 20 4.68 13.43 -32.32
N ALA A 21 4.27 14.57 -31.76
CA ALA A 21 5.01 15.81 -31.90
C ALA A 21 6.08 15.85 -30.81
N GLY A 22 7.34 15.87 -31.23
CA GLY A 22 8.50 15.80 -30.37
C GLY A 22 8.76 17.08 -29.59
N SER A 23 9.42 16.93 -28.45
CA SER A 23 10.31 17.92 -27.89
C SER A 23 11.51 17.16 -27.33
N ALA A 24 12.62 17.26 -28.05
CA ALA A 24 13.88 16.62 -27.72
C ALA A 24 14.47 17.27 -26.46
N PHE A 25 14.56 16.51 -25.36
CA PHE A 25 15.53 16.78 -24.32
C PHE A 25 16.69 15.79 -24.50
N VAL A 26 17.79 16.29 -25.06
CA VAL A 26 19.06 15.57 -25.10
C VAL A 26 19.57 15.46 -23.67
N SER A 27 19.54 14.25 -23.11
CA SER A 27 20.21 13.91 -21.86
C SER A 27 21.31 12.91 -22.16
N THR A 28 22.53 13.39 -22.30
CA THR A 28 23.72 12.56 -22.40
C THR A 28 24.00 11.90 -21.05
N SER A 29 23.90 10.58 -20.95
CA SER A 29 24.52 9.81 -19.86
C SER A 29 24.96 8.44 -20.37
N PRO A 30 26.22 8.05 -20.12
CA PRO A 30 26.80 6.82 -20.65
C PRO A 30 26.21 5.59 -19.95
N ALA A 31 26.24 4.46 -20.65
CA ALA A 31 25.76 3.17 -20.19
C ALA A 31 26.85 2.41 -19.43
N VAL A 32 26.54 1.87 -18.24
CA VAL A 32 27.18 0.67 -17.65
C VAL A 32 26.20 0.03 -16.65
N GLY A 33 26.04 -1.31 -16.72
CA GLY A 33 25.88 -2.16 -15.53
C GLY A 33 24.47 -2.68 -15.17
N ARG A 34 24.31 -4.01 -15.21
CA ARG A 34 23.16 -4.76 -14.69
C ARG A 34 23.12 -4.77 -13.16
N THR A 35 22.05 -4.25 -12.60
CA THR A 35 21.28 -4.68 -11.42
C THR A 35 20.08 -3.74 -11.39
N SER A 36 18.89 -4.16 -10.92
CA SER A 36 17.78 -3.22 -10.69
C SER A 36 18.07 -2.36 -9.45
N GLU A 37 19.17 -1.61 -9.50
CA GLU A 37 19.42 -0.56 -8.53
C GLU A 37 18.28 0.44 -8.69
N LEU A 38 17.57 0.65 -7.58
CA LEU A 38 16.73 1.83 -7.42
C LEU A 38 17.50 2.99 -8.05
N ARG A 39 16.85 3.69 -8.97
CA ARG A 39 17.36 4.93 -9.55
C ARG A 39 17.34 6.00 -8.45
N THR A 40 18.16 5.84 -7.42
CA THR A 40 18.44 6.83 -6.41
C THR A 40 19.30 7.87 -7.09
N SER A 41 18.66 8.81 -7.78
CA SER A 41 19.32 10.08 -8.06
C SER A 41 19.66 10.68 -6.70
N ARG A 42 20.89 10.49 -6.21
CA ARG A 42 21.43 11.21 -5.06
C ARG A 42 21.60 12.68 -5.47
N ARG A 43 20.49 13.39 -5.56
CA ARG A 43 20.46 14.85 -5.51
C ARG A 43 19.93 15.20 -4.15
N VAL A 44 20.82 15.21 -3.16
CA VAL A 44 20.58 15.96 -1.93
C VAL A 44 20.83 17.40 -2.34
N LEU A 45 19.78 18.17 -2.51
CA LEU A 45 19.88 19.61 -2.80
C LEU A 45 19.68 20.31 -1.47
N ALA A 46 20.73 20.95 -0.93
CA ALA A 46 20.50 21.93 0.13
C ALA A 46 19.82 23.14 -0.51
N GLU A 47 18.91 23.78 0.22
CA GLU A 47 18.20 24.97 -0.28
C GLU A 47 19.17 26.10 -0.64
N ALA A 48 20.29 26.21 0.09
CA ALA A 48 21.39 27.13 -0.18
C ALA A 48 22.14 26.85 -1.50
N ASP A 49 22.02 25.64 -2.06
CA ASP A 49 22.68 25.25 -3.31
C ASP A 49 21.78 25.46 -4.54
N LEU A 50 20.55 25.96 -4.34
CA LEU A 50 19.61 26.22 -5.43
C LEU A 50 19.93 27.54 -6.12
N SER A 51 20.07 27.51 -7.45
CA SER A 51 20.07 28.73 -8.26
C SER A 51 18.73 29.47 -8.15
N PRO A 52 18.68 30.79 -8.45
CA PRO A 52 17.44 31.56 -8.39
C PRO A 52 16.30 30.95 -9.21
N GLU A 53 16.60 30.41 -10.41
CA GLU A 53 15.60 29.73 -11.25
C GLU A 53 15.04 28.47 -10.59
N GLN A 54 15.88 27.72 -9.86
CA GLN A 54 15.44 26.53 -9.11
C GLN A 54 14.62 26.91 -7.88
N GLN A 55 14.95 28.01 -7.21
CA GLN A 55 14.16 28.53 -6.09
C GLN A 55 12.75 28.92 -6.56
N GLU A 56 12.63 29.66 -7.67
CA GLU A 56 11.33 29.99 -8.25
C GLU A 56 10.53 28.74 -8.65
N LEU A 57 11.20 27.73 -9.23
CA LEU A 57 10.59 26.43 -9.55
C LEU A 57 10.03 25.75 -8.29
N VAL A 58 10.82 25.73 -7.20
CA VAL A 58 10.41 25.13 -5.92
C VAL A 58 9.24 25.90 -5.32
N GLU A 59 9.29 27.22 -5.26
CA GLU A 59 8.20 28.06 -4.74
C GLU A 59 6.89 27.85 -5.53
N ARG A 60 6.99 27.82 -6.86
CA ARG A 60 5.85 27.52 -7.73
C ARG A 60 5.31 26.12 -7.46
N PHE A 61 6.18 25.13 -7.26
CA PHE A 61 5.76 23.77 -6.94
C PHE A 61 5.05 23.71 -5.57
N LEU A 62 5.64 24.31 -4.54
CA LEU A 62 5.06 24.33 -3.20
C LEU A 62 3.69 25.02 -3.18
N SER A 63 3.55 26.15 -3.88
CA SER A 63 2.29 26.91 -3.92
C SER A 63 1.19 26.26 -4.76
N THR A 64 1.52 25.44 -5.77
CA THR A 64 0.53 24.89 -6.72
C THR A 64 0.27 23.39 -6.58
N GLN A 65 1.25 22.62 -6.08
CA GLN A 65 1.19 21.15 -6.03
C GLN A 65 1.18 20.60 -4.60
N VAL A 66 1.67 21.35 -3.61
CA VAL A 66 1.68 20.92 -2.21
C VAL A 66 0.47 21.51 -1.49
N THR A 67 -0.29 20.63 -0.83
CA THR A 67 -1.49 21.05 -0.09
C THR A 67 -1.08 21.69 1.23
N ASP A 68 -1.64 22.86 1.52
CA ASP A 68 -1.66 23.39 2.88
C ASP A 68 -2.67 22.57 3.71
N GLU A 69 -2.16 21.54 4.37
CA GLU A 69 -2.97 20.62 5.15
C GLU A 69 -3.66 21.31 6.35
N GLU A 70 -3.03 22.34 6.93
CA GLU A 70 -3.60 23.04 8.08
C GLU A 70 -4.80 23.89 7.65
N ALA A 71 -4.69 24.59 6.52
CA ALA A 71 -5.81 25.31 5.92
C ALA A 71 -6.95 24.34 5.55
N LYS A 72 -6.63 23.16 4.99
CA LYS A 72 -7.63 22.15 4.65
C LYS A 72 -8.38 21.59 5.86
N ARG A 73 -7.68 21.35 6.98
CA ARG A 73 -8.32 20.94 8.24
C ARG A 73 -9.30 21.98 8.78
N LYS A 74 -8.99 23.27 8.64
CA LYS A 74 -9.86 24.37 9.09
C LYS A 74 -11.10 24.55 8.22
N GLU A 75 -11.04 24.20 6.93
CA GLU A 75 -12.15 24.33 5.98
C GLU A 75 -13.35 23.44 6.33
N LYS A 76 -13.10 22.24 6.88
CA LYS A 76 -14.13 21.26 7.22
C LYS A 76 -14.04 20.89 8.70
N PRO A 77 -14.67 21.67 9.59
CA PRO A 77 -14.65 21.35 11.00
C PRO A 77 -15.39 20.03 11.27
N PHE A 78 -14.85 19.23 12.18
CA PHE A 78 -15.49 18.06 12.74
C PHE A 78 -15.71 18.28 14.25
N PRO A 79 -16.74 17.67 14.89
CA PRO A 79 -17.06 17.93 16.30
C PRO A 79 -15.95 17.56 17.29
N PHE A 80 -14.92 16.82 16.86
CA PHE A 80 -13.79 16.43 17.68
C PHE A 80 -12.49 17.02 17.15
N SER A 81 -11.61 17.43 18.07
CA SER A 81 -10.26 17.87 17.72
C SER A 81 -9.41 16.70 17.19
N GLU A 82 -8.31 17.03 16.51
CA GLU A 82 -7.36 16.02 16.03
C GLU A 82 -6.80 15.13 17.14
N GLU A 83 -6.42 15.73 18.27
CA GLU A 83 -5.92 15.00 19.43
C GLU A 83 -6.97 14.03 19.98
N GLU A 84 -8.23 14.44 20.04
CA GLU A 84 -9.33 13.61 20.52
C GLU A 84 -9.62 12.45 19.56
N LEU A 85 -9.61 12.70 18.24
CA LEU A 85 -9.76 11.64 17.23
C LEU A 85 -8.62 10.62 17.29
N ILE A 86 -7.38 11.08 17.40
CA ILE A 86 -6.21 10.21 17.55
C ILE A 86 -6.30 9.39 18.84
N ARG A 87 -6.73 10.02 19.94
CA ARG A 87 -6.97 9.32 21.22
C ARG A 87 -8.03 8.23 21.06
N ARG A 88 -9.16 8.55 20.44
CA ARG A 88 -10.25 7.58 20.18
C ARG A 88 -9.80 6.44 19.28
N ALA A 89 -9.02 6.72 18.24
CA ALA A 89 -8.42 5.69 17.40
C ALA A 89 -7.56 4.72 18.23
N LYS A 90 -6.69 5.23 19.11
CA LYS A 90 -5.87 4.39 19.99
C LYS A 90 -6.71 3.57 20.96
N ILE A 91 -7.76 4.17 21.56
CA ILE A 91 -8.70 3.44 22.43
C ILE A 91 -9.39 2.32 21.66
N TYR A 92 -9.93 2.62 20.47
CA TYR A 92 -10.57 1.62 19.61
C TYR A 92 -9.61 0.48 19.29
N LEU A 93 -8.37 0.78 18.91
CA LEU A 93 -7.36 -0.25 18.63
C LEU A 93 -7.06 -1.08 19.87
N ALA A 94 -6.92 -0.47 21.06
CA ALA A 94 -6.63 -1.18 22.30
C ALA A 94 -7.76 -2.13 22.71
N LEU A 95 -9.02 -1.71 22.54
CA LEU A 95 -10.19 -2.51 22.91
C LEU A 95 -10.48 -3.65 21.92
N ASN A 96 -10.02 -3.53 20.67
CA ASN A 96 -10.37 -4.44 19.59
C ASN A 96 -9.19 -5.27 19.05
N GLN A 97 -8.08 -5.37 19.81
CA GLN A 97 -6.94 -6.21 19.42
C GLN A 97 -7.31 -7.71 19.34
N ASP A 98 -8.30 -8.12 20.13
CA ASP A 98 -8.71 -9.53 20.27
C ASP A 98 -9.85 -9.92 19.32
N ASP A 99 -10.57 -8.94 18.74
CA ASP A 99 -11.75 -9.17 17.93
C ASP A 99 -11.42 -9.11 16.43
N ALA A 100 -11.03 -10.25 15.86
CA ALA A 100 -10.94 -10.44 14.40
C ALA A 100 -12.33 -10.43 13.70
N LYS A 101 -13.39 -10.03 14.41
CA LYS A 101 -14.79 -10.05 13.96
C LYS A 101 -15.11 -9.09 12.81
N TYR A 102 -14.20 -8.18 12.46
CA TYR A 102 -14.45 -7.10 11.50
C TYR A 102 -14.47 -7.53 10.04
N ILE A 103 -14.12 -8.77 9.75
CA ILE A 103 -14.28 -9.36 8.42
C ILE A 103 -15.12 -10.61 8.61
N GLU A 104 -16.30 -10.69 7.98
CA GLU A 104 -17.21 -11.85 8.10
C GLU A 104 -16.49 -13.19 7.88
N GLN A 105 -15.49 -13.21 6.99
CA GLN A 105 -14.68 -14.38 6.65
C GLN A 105 -13.70 -14.82 7.75
N PHE A 106 -13.45 -13.96 8.75
CA PHE A 106 -12.48 -14.22 9.84
C PHE A 106 -13.11 -14.25 11.24
N LYS A 107 -14.46 -14.29 11.32
CA LYS A 107 -15.21 -14.38 12.58
C LYS A 107 -14.79 -15.56 13.49
N SER A 108 -14.15 -16.60 12.93
CA SER A 108 -13.63 -17.76 13.68
C SER A 108 -12.12 -17.77 13.90
N PHE A 109 -11.38 -16.78 13.39
CA PHE A 109 -9.92 -16.74 13.52
C PHE A 109 -9.52 -15.97 14.78
N ASN A 110 -9.12 -16.69 15.83
CA ASN A 110 -8.57 -16.05 17.01
C ASN A 110 -7.07 -15.74 16.80
N PHE A 111 -6.78 -14.49 16.46
CA PHE A 111 -5.41 -14.05 16.17
C PHE A 111 -4.47 -14.22 17.38
N ARG A 112 -4.96 -13.94 18.58
CA ARG A 112 -4.17 -14.00 19.81
C ARG A 112 -3.87 -15.43 20.25
N GLU A 113 -4.78 -16.36 19.98
CA GLU A 113 -4.49 -17.79 20.19
C GLU A 113 -3.41 -18.27 19.21
N ALA A 114 -3.49 -17.90 17.93
CA ALA A 114 -2.48 -18.28 16.96
C ALA A 114 -1.11 -17.63 17.23
N PHE A 115 -1.09 -16.37 17.67
CA PHE A 115 0.10 -15.54 17.85
C PHE A 115 0.06 -14.80 19.19
N PRO A 116 0.31 -15.50 20.33
CA PRO A 116 0.17 -14.92 21.66
C PRO A 116 1.22 -13.85 21.99
N ASP A 117 2.34 -13.84 21.27
CA ASP A 117 3.43 -12.86 21.39
C ASP A 117 3.36 -11.73 20.35
N ALA A 118 2.28 -11.67 19.55
CA ALA A 118 2.19 -10.69 18.48
C ALA A 118 2.11 -9.26 18.98
N VAL A 119 2.90 -8.40 18.33
CA VAL A 119 2.91 -6.94 18.53
C VAL A 119 2.62 -6.28 17.19
N ASN A 120 1.77 -5.26 17.17
CA ASN A 120 1.32 -4.59 15.94
C ASN A 120 2.03 -3.25 15.63
N GLU A 121 2.85 -2.74 16.54
CA GLU A 121 3.64 -1.49 16.42
C GLU A 121 2.90 -0.35 15.67
N TRP A 122 1.75 0.10 16.18
CA TRP A 122 0.98 1.20 15.59
C TRP A 122 1.71 2.55 15.78
N HIS A 123 1.86 3.33 14.72
CA HIS A 123 2.57 4.62 14.73
C HIS A 123 2.07 5.57 13.62
N HIS A 124 2.61 6.79 13.54
CA HIS A 124 2.25 7.81 12.53
C HIS A 124 0.75 8.15 12.45
N PHE A 125 0.10 8.23 13.62
CA PHE A 125 -1.28 8.69 13.73
C PHE A 125 -1.41 10.15 13.28
N ARG A 126 -2.38 10.43 12.42
CA ARG A 126 -2.69 11.77 11.90
C ARG A 126 -4.13 11.84 11.41
N VAL A 127 -4.77 13.00 11.52
CA VAL A 127 -6.09 13.22 10.89
C VAL A 127 -5.92 13.56 9.41
N ASP A 128 -6.79 13.01 8.57
CA ASP A 128 -6.79 13.29 7.14
C ASP A 128 -7.20 14.77 6.89
N PRO A 129 -6.40 15.56 6.15
CA PRO A 129 -6.74 16.95 5.86
C PRO A 129 -7.96 17.11 4.92
N PHE A 130 -8.31 16.10 4.13
CA PHE A 130 -9.45 16.11 3.20
C PHE A 130 -10.72 15.50 3.81
N GLU A 131 -10.55 14.53 4.71
CA GLU A 131 -11.60 13.82 5.46
C GLU A 131 -11.40 14.00 6.98
N PRO A 132 -11.90 15.08 7.60
CA PRO A 132 -11.57 15.43 9.00
C PRO A 132 -12.10 14.42 10.04
N ASN A 133 -12.92 13.47 9.61
CA ASN A 133 -13.40 12.36 10.44
C ASN A 133 -12.61 11.06 10.24
N ARG A 134 -11.46 11.10 9.55
CA ARG A 134 -10.60 9.93 9.32
C ARG A 134 -9.25 10.12 10.01
N VAL A 135 -8.84 9.10 10.75
CA VAL A 135 -7.48 9.00 11.32
C VAL A 135 -6.70 7.97 10.54
N TRP A 136 -5.61 8.38 9.91
CA TRP A 136 -4.62 7.50 9.30
C TRP A 136 -3.55 7.11 10.32
N PHE A 137 -3.04 5.89 10.21
CA PHE A 137 -1.89 5.41 10.96
C PHE A 137 -1.17 4.30 10.19
N THR A 138 0.05 4.00 10.61
CA THR A 138 0.88 2.92 10.08
C THR A 138 0.99 1.81 11.11
N THR A 139 1.03 0.56 10.66
CA THR A 139 1.33 -0.61 11.49
C THR A 139 2.51 -1.37 10.90
N ARG A 140 3.33 -1.92 11.80
CA ARG A 140 4.34 -2.95 11.51
C ARG A 140 4.17 -4.02 12.57
N GLY A 141 3.61 -5.15 12.18
CA GLY A 141 3.37 -6.25 13.10
C GLY A 141 4.44 -7.32 13.03
N HIS A 142 4.76 -7.96 14.16
CA HIS A 142 5.52 -9.21 14.18
C HIS A 142 4.97 -10.16 15.25
N GLY A 143 5.26 -11.44 15.12
CA GLY A 143 4.87 -12.45 16.11
C GLY A 143 5.19 -13.86 15.64
N LYS A 144 5.24 -14.81 16.58
CA LYS A 144 5.53 -16.22 16.32
C LYS A 144 4.26 -17.05 16.43
N ASN A 145 4.01 -17.90 15.43
CA ASN A 145 2.90 -18.83 15.50
C ASN A 145 3.22 -19.99 16.45
N THR A 146 2.78 -19.88 17.70
CA THR A 146 2.91 -20.93 18.72
C THR A 146 1.59 -21.56 19.12
N GLY A 147 0.46 -21.00 18.71
CA GLY A 147 -0.85 -21.59 18.97
C GLY A 147 -1.65 -21.86 17.70
N LEU A 148 -2.94 -22.10 17.90
CA LEU A 148 -3.84 -22.63 16.89
C LEU A 148 -4.83 -21.56 16.45
N ALA A 149 -5.29 -21.67 15.20
CA ALA A 149 -6.46 -20.96 14.72
C ALA A 149 -7.15 -21.78 13.63
N PRO A 150 -7.87 -22.85 14.02
CA PRO A 150 -8.59 -23.69 13.08
C PRO A 150 -9.65 -22.88 12.29
N PRO A 151 -9.90 -23.20 11.01
CA PRO A 151 -9.29 -24.29 10.24
C PRO A 151 -7.94 -23.93 9.58
N LEU A 152 -7.45 -22.70 9.73
CA LEU A 152 -6.30 -22.18 8.98
C LEU A 152 -4.96 -22.66 9.55
N ILE A 153 -4.84 -22.72 10.88
CA ILE A 153 -3.67 -23.21 11.60
C ILE A 153 -4.13 -24.32 12.56
N THR A 154 -4.05 -25.57 12.10
CA THR A 154 -4.41 -26.76 12.89
C THR A 154 -3.27 -27.27 13.76
N GLU A 155 -2.03 -26.87 13.46
CA GLU A 155 -0.83 -27.21 14.21
C GLU A 155 0.09 -25.98 14.27
N PRO A 156 0.77 -25.71 15.40
CA PRO A 156 1.70 -24.59 15.51
C PRO A 156 2.86 -24.76 14.53
N THR A 157 3.09 -23.77 13.68
CA THR A 157 4.15 -23.81 12.67
C THR A 157 5.52 -23.42 13.23
N GLY A 158 5.56 -22.73 14.38
CA GLY A 158 6.78 -22.21 14.97
C GLY A 158 7.45 -21.08 14.18
N LYS A 159 6.84 -20.62 13.08
CA LYS A 159 7.37 -19.57 12.21
C LYS A 159 6.98 -18.19 12.70
N VAL A 160 7.81 -17.21 12.35
CA VAL A 160 7.59 -15.79 12.67
C VAL A 160 7.03 -15.07 11.44
N PHE A 161 6.04 -14.20 11.64
CA PHE A 161 5.66 -13.21 10.64
C PHE A 161 6.30 -11.86 10.98
N GLU A 162 6.68 -11.13 9.95
CA GLU A 162 7.14 -9.74 10.00
C GLU A 162 6.42 -8.97 8.88
N ASN A 163 5.48 -8.12 9.27
CA ASN A 163 4.70 -7.34 8.33
C ASN A 163 5.53 -6.21 7.71
N PRO A 164 5.35 -5.91 6.42
CA PRO A 164 5.77 -4.63 5.86
C PRO A 164 5.04 -3.48 6.56
N PRO A 165 5.51 -2.23 6.40
CA PRO A 165 4.71 -1.06 6.78
C PRO A 165 3.39 -1.08 6.01
N GLN A 166 2.27 -1.02 6.73
CA GLN A 166 0.92 -0.98 6.17
C GLN A 166 0.23 0.33 6.56
N ALA A 167 -0.46 0.95 5.59
CA ALA A 167 -1.35 2.06 5.82
C ALA A 167 -2.73 1.56 6.26
N CYS A 168 -3.23 2.14 7.33
CA CYS A 168 -4.50 1.82 7.95
C CYS A 168 -5.26 3.11 8.29
N SER A 169 -6.59 3.04 8.39
CA SER A 169 -7.38 4.18 8.85
C SER A 169 -8.65 3.78 9.59
N LEU A 170 -9.10 4.66 10.49
CA LEU A 170 -10.41 4.58 11.12
C LEU A 170 -11.21 5.82 10.74
N ARG A 171 -12.49 5.62 10.38
CA ARG A 171 -13.43 6.71 10.12
C ARG A 171 -14.44 6.81 11.26
N PHE A 172 -14.76 8.03 11.68
CA PHE A 172 -15.65 8.32 12.80
C PHE A 172 -16.94 9.00 12.32
N ASN A 173 -18.06 8.72 13.00
CA ASN A 173 -19.27 9.54 12.89
C ASN A 173 -19.24 10.71 13.90
N GLU A 174 -20.24 11.59 13.86
CA GLU A 174 -20.32 12.77 14.74
C GLU A 174 -20.53 12.42 16.22
N ALA A 175 -20.98 11.20 16.55
CA ALA A 175 -20.99 10.67 17.91
C ALA A 175 -19.60 10.18 18.37
N GLY A 176 -18.65 10.10 17.44
CA GLY A 176 -17.28 9.65 17.64
C GLY A 176 -17.15 8.13 17.74
N GLU A 177 -18.06 7.40 17.10
CA GLU A 177 -18.02 5.95 16.90
C GLU A 177 -17.31 5.62 15.59
N VAL A 178 -16.58 4.49 15.57
CA VAL A 178 -15.92 4.02 14.34
C VAL A 178 -16.96 3.42 13.39
N THR A 179 -17.03 3.96 12.18
CA THR A 179 -17.92 3.49 11.11
C THR A 179 -17.21 2.68 10.03
N GLN A 180 -15.89 2.84 9.91
CA GLN A 180 -15.09 2.13 8.90
C GLN A 180 -13.68 1.88 9.42
N TYR A 181 -13.14 0.70 9.11
CA TYR A 181 -11.75 0.35 9.34
C TYR A 181 -11.09 -0.12 8.03
N THR A 182 -10.08 0.63 7.57
CA THR A 182 -9.18 0.25 6.47
C THR A 182 -7.91 -0.37 7.04
N ILE A 183 -7.52 -1.55 6.57
CA ILE A 183 -6.31 -2.27 7.02
C ILE A 183 -5.65 -2.99 5.83
N GLY A 184 -4.34 -3.23 5.91
CA GLY A 184 -3.65 -4.16 5.03
C GLY A 184 -3.09 -3.58 3.74
N TYR A 185 -3.04 -2.25 3.58
CA TYR A 185 -2.46 -1.63 2.39
C TYR A 185 -0.94 -1.47 2.54
N VAL A 186 -0.19 -2.36 1.89
CA VAL A 186 1.27 -2.43 1.97
C VAL A 186 1.93 -1.20 1.33
N MET A 187 2.71 -0.47 2.13
CA MET A 187 3.44 0.73 1.70
C MET A 187 4.77 0.38 1.03
N ASP A 188 5.45 -0.68 1.48
CA ASP A 188 6.65 -1.22 0.83
C ASP A 188 6.65 -2.76 0.89
N ARG A 189 6.49 -3.40 -0.27
CA ARG A 189 6.41 -4.86 -0.40
C ARG A 189 7.73 -5.60 -0.20
N ARG A 190 8.85 -4.88 -0.13
CA ARG A 190 10.20 -5.45 -0.01
C ARG A 190 10.62 -5.65 1.45
N VAL A 191 9.83 -5.13 2.37
CA VAL A 191 10.10 -5.14 3.81
C VAL A 191 9.32 -6.27 4.46
N GLY A 192 9.94 -6.96 5.42
CA GLY A 192 9.33 -8.09 6.13
C GLY A 192 9.31 -9.36 5.29
N ASN A 193 8.51 -10.34 5.72
CA ASN A 193 8.51 -11.70 5.16
C ASN A 193 7.15 -12.17 4.63
N THR A 194 6.16 -11.27 4.54
CA THR A 194 4.81 -11.59 4.05
C THR A 194 4.70 -11.64 2.52
N GLY A 195 5.83 -11.57 1.81
CA GLY A 195 5.88 -11.51 0.35
C GLY A 195 5.17 -10.28 -0.23
N GLY A 196 5.03 -9.22 0.55
CA GLY A 196 4.38 -7.98 0.12
C GLY A 196 2.85 -8.01 0.17
N VAL A 197 2.27 -9.02 0.82
CA VAL A 197 0.83 -9.14 1.07
C VAL A 197 0.52 -8.57 2.46
N GLY A 198 -0.59 -7.84 2.57
CA GLY A 198 -1.01 -7.22 3.81
C GLY A 198 -2.02 -8.04 4.62
N GLY A 199 -2.33 -7.55 5.83
CA GLY A 199 -3.33 -8.14 6.70
C GLY A 199 -3.08 -9.62 7.03
N LEU A 200 -4.16 -10.34 7.36
CA LEU A 200 -4.08 -11.76 7.74
C LEU A 200 -3.54 -12.65 6.61
N MET A 201 -3.78 -12.30 5.34
CA MET A 201 -3.27 -13.05 4.20
C MET A 201 -1.75 -13.08 4.18
N GLY A 202 -1.10 -11.94 4.43
CA GLY A 202 0.36 -11.85 4.51
C GLY A 202 0.95 -12.62 5.69
N ILE A 203 0.28 -12.57 6.84
CA ILE A 203 0.70 -13.29 8.05
C ILE A 203 0.64 -14.81 7.81
N LEU A 204 -0.46 -15.30 7.22
CA LEU A 204 -0.62 -16.71 6.88
C LEU A 204 0.38 -17.17 5.82
N TYR A 205 0.69 -16.32 4.84
CA TYR A 205 1.76 -16.58 3.87
C TYR A 205 3.11 -16.77 4.57
N ALA A 206 3.48 -15.86 5.48
CA ALA A 206 4.76 -15.92 6.20
C ALA A 206 4.91 -17.21 7.04
N VAL A 207 3.82 -17.70 7.63
CA VAL A 207 3.84 -18.95 8.41
C VAL A 207 3.63 -20.21 7.55
N GLY A 208 3.58 -20.08 6.23
CA GLY A 208 3.47 -21.21 5.30
C GLY A 208 2.08 -21.85 5.25
N LYS A 209 1.04 -21.06 5.53
CA LYS A 209 -0.37 -21.43 5.39
C LYS A 209 -1.11 -20.46 4.44
N PRO A 210 -0.56 -20.14 3.25
CA PRO A 210 -1.14 -19.12 2.40
C PRO A 210 -2.52 -19.53 1.88
N PHE A 211 -3.34 -18.54 1.54
CA PHE A 211 -4.63 -18.82 0.90
C PHE A 211 -4.46 -19.41 -0.50
N PRO A 212 -5.39 -20.28 -0.96
CA PRO A 212 -5.29 -20.93 -2.26
C PRO A 212 -5.66 -20.03 -3.44
N TYR A 213 -6.12 -18.80 -3.19
CA TYR A 213 -6.53 -17.85 -4.23
C TYR A 213 -5.45 -16.79 -4.52
N PRO A 214 -5.39 -16.26 -5.76
CA PRO A 214 -4.31 -15.38 -6.22
C PRO A 214 -4.12 -14.09 -5.39
N GLU A 215 -5.20 -13.53 -4.86
CA GLU A 215 -5.19 -12.26 -4.11
C GLU A 215 -4.44 -12.39 -2.77
N GLY A 216 -4.37 -13.59 -2.20
CA GLY A 216 -3.63 -13.89 -0.98
C GLY A 216 -2.17 -14.26 -1.21
N GLN A 217 -1.70 -14.17 -2.45
CA GLN A 217 -0.33 -14.54 -2.84
C GLN A 217 0.49 -13.29 -3.21
N PRO A 218 1.82 -13.35 -3.06
CA PRO A 218 2.71 -12.29 -3.51
C PRO A 218 2.49 -11.96 -4.99
N TYR A 219 2.62 -10.67 -5.31
CA TYR A 219 2.56 -10.20 -6.70
C TYR A 219 3.64 -10.89 -7.55
N GLN A 220 3.22 -11.45 -8.68
CA GLN A 220 4.11 -11.97 -9.73
C GLN A 220 3.90 -11.17 -11.03
N PRO A 221 4.97 -10.65 -11.66
CA PRO A 221 4.83 -9.98 -12.95
C PRO A 221 4.35 -10.97 -14.00
N SER A 222 3.40 -10.55 -14.85
CA SER A 222 2.97 -11.36 -15.97
C SER A 222 4.07 -11.46 -17.03
N TRP A 223 4.07 -12.55 -17.80
CA TRP A 223 5.03 -12.71 -18.89
C TRP A 223 4.89 -11.60 -19.94
N GLN A 224 3.68 -11.09 -20.19
CA GLN A 224 3.47 -9.97 -21.12
C GLN A 224 4.18 -8.71 -20.60
N ARG A 225 4.05 -8.40 -19.31
CA ARG A 225 4.72 -7.27 -18.69
C ARG A 225 6.24 -7.42 -18.82
N THR A 226 6.76 -8.61 -18.52
CA THR A 226 8.19 -8.90 -18.64
C THR A 226 8.67 -8.71 -20.08
N LEU A 227 7.93 -9.21 -21.07
CA LEU A 227 8.29 -9.06 -22.48
C LEU A 227 8.29 -7.59 -22.91
N VAL A 228 7.24 -6.83 -22.58
CA VAL A 228 7.14 -5.41 -22.92
C VAL A 228 8.30 -4.63 -22.31
N ASN A 229 8.62 -4.88 -21.05
CA ASN A 229 9.76 -4.23 -20.38
C ASN A 229 11.07 -4.52 -21.12
N THR A 230 11.34 -5.79 -21.46
CA THR A 230 12.55 -6.19 -22.19
C THR A 230 12.64 -5.49 -23.55
N VAL A 231 11.54 -5.39 -24.30
CA VAL A 231 11.51 -4.71 -25.60
C VAL A 231 11.74 -3.20 -25.45
N VAL A 232 11.10 -2.55 -24.47
CA VAL A 232 11.28 -1.12 -24.20
C VAL A 232 12.73 -0.83 -23.81
N GLU A 233 13.33 -1.64 -22.94
CA GLU A 233 14.74 -1.51 -22.55
C GLU A 233 15.68 -1.69 -23.75
N PHE A 234 15.42 -2.65 -24.62
CA PHE A 234 16.17 -2.85 -25.85
C PHE A 234 16.08 -1.64 -26.78
N LEU A 235 14.87 -1.11 -27.03
CA LEU A 235 14.67 0.06 -27.89
C LEU A 235 15.34 1.33 -27.32
N GLN A 236 15.32 1.51 -25.99
CA GLN A 236 16.01 2.64 -25.34
C GLN A 236 17.53 2.63 -25.56
N GLN A 237 18.15 1.46 -25.80
CA GLN A 237 19.58 1.38 -26.12
C GLN A 237 19.91 1.98 -27.49
N PHE A 238 18.97 1.97 -28.44
CA PHE A 238 19.13 2.55 -29.78
C PHE A 238 18.59 3.99 -29.90
N SER A 239 17.95 4.50 -28.86
CA SER A 239 17.49 5.89 -28.78
C SER A 239 18.50 6.83 -28.09
N LYS A 240 19.69 6.32 -27.77
CA LYS A 240 20.86 7.11 -27.35
C LYS A 240 21.76 7.38 -28.55
#